data_AF-A0A0H4SZU3-F1
#
_entry.id   AF-A0A0H4SZU3-F1
#
_cell.length_a   1.000
_cell.length_b   1.000
_cell.length_c   1.000
_cell.angle_alpha   90.00
_cell.angle_beta   90.00
_cell.angle_gamma   90.00
#
_symmetry.space_group_name_H-M   'P 1'
#
loop_
_entity.id
_entity.type
_entity.pdbx_description
1 polymer ?
#
loop_
_entity_poly.entity_id
_entity_poly.type
_entity_poly.pdbx_seq_one_letter_code
_entity_poly.pdbx_strand_id
1 'polypeptide(L)'
;MTRPTPAEVRKMRKAELVAWCKELGLDVEGTVDTLRTRLLENIEKPPAEEAEGAPSAAEPAKAEEEPEEPQPEEAEPEAEEEEEAGRKTEGAHAPKAKPKLDPKVAQALKLRRVIASRRPAFRHQEWFRYQRLGEKWRNPKGMHSKIHRHFGYRPNVPSIGYRGPKAARGLHPSGFREVLVHNLRELEGIDPKVQAARIAGTVGTRKRLEIQAAAAEKGIRVLNRREEE
;
A
#
# COMPACT_ATOMS: atom_id res chain seq x y z
N MET A 1 -4.51 37.77 27.76
CA MET A 1 -4.46 37.35 26.34
C MET A 1 -5.49 36.26 26.14
N THR A 2 -6.29 36.33 25.07
CA THR A 2 -7.29 35.29 24.75
C THR A 2 -6.58 34.00 24.34
N ARG A 3 -7.02 32.85 24.86
CA ARG A 3 -6.45 31.54 24.49
C ARG A 3 -6.70 31.26 23.00
N PRO A 4 -5.78 30.57 22.29
CA PRO A 4 -5.96 30.28 20.87
C PRO A 4 -7.09 29.25 20.67
N THR A 5 -7.83 29.35 19.56
CA THR A 5 -8.91 28.40 19.27
C THR A 5 -8.35 27.06 18.76
N PRO A 6 -9.07 25.93 18.92
CA PRO A 6 -8.61 24.63 18.42
C PRO A 6 -8.31 24.61 16.90
N ALA A 7 -9.05 25.42 16.12
CA ALA A 7 -8.83 25.57 14.68
C ALA A 7 -7.51 26.29 14.36
N GLU A 8 -7.13 27.28 15.17
CA GLU A 8 -5.86 27.99 15.04
C GLU A 8 -4.67 27.10 15.39
N VAL A 9 -4.75 26.33 16.48
CA VAL A 9 -3.70 25.40 16.92
C VAL A 9 -3.33 24.38 15.84
N ARG A 10 -4.31 23.92 15.05
CA ARG A 10 -4.07 22.99 13.93
C ARG A 10 -3.29 23.62 12.78
N LYS A 11 -3.42 24.94 12.57
CA LYS A 11 -2.74 25.70 11.50
C LYS A 11 -1.38 26.28 11.92
N MET A 12 -1.12 26.38 13.23
CA MET A 12 0.12 26.97 13.76
C MET A 12 1.38 26.23 13.33
N ARG A 13 2.46 27.01 13.14
CA ARG A 13 3.81 26.51 12.88
C ARG A 13 4.50 26.14 14.20
N LYS A 14 5.57 25.36 14.13
CA LYS A 14 6.30 24.86 15.32
C LYS A 14 6.73 25.98 16.29
N ALA A 15 7.20 27.11 15.77
CA ALA A 15 7.64 28.25 16.59
C ALA A 15 6.49 28.84 17.43
N GLU A 16 5.31 28.98 16.84
CA GLU A 16 4.10 29.50 17.51
C GLU A 16 3.62 28.53 18.60
N LEU A 17 3.63 27.23 18.32
CA LEU A 17 3.28 26.20 19.31
C LEU A 17 4.25 26.20 20.50
N VAL A 18 5.55 26.39 20.26
CA VAL A 18 6.56 26.48 21.33
C VAL A 18 6.36 27.76 22.15
N ALA A 19 6.03 28.88 21.52
CA ALA A 19 5.74 30.14 22.23
C ALA A 19 4.54 29.98 23.17
N TRP A 20 3.44 29.41 22.68
CA TRP A 20 2.26 29.13 23.49
C TRP A 20 2.52 28.10 24.60
N CYS A 21 3.34 27.07 24.35
CA CYS A 21 3.73 26.14 25.41
C CYS A 21 4.54 26.83 26.50
N LYS A 22 5.45 27.76 26.17
CA LYS A 22 6.20 28.56 27.17
C LYS A 22 5.29 29.47 27.98
N GLU A 23 4.36 30.15 27.32
CA GLU A 23 3.41 31.05 27.98
C GLU A 23 2.46 30.31 28.93
N LEU A 24 2.08 29.08 28.59
CA LEU A 24 1.20 28.23 29.41
C LEU A 24 1.97 27.31 30.38
N GLY A 25 3.30 27.40 30.43
CA GLY A 25 4.13 26.58 31.33
C GLY A 25 4.19 25.09 30.99
N LEU A 26 3.94 24.71 29.73
CA LEU A 26 3.97 23.34 29.23
C LEU A 26 5.33 22.95 28.64
N ASP A 27 5.63 21.65 28.62
CA ASP A 27 6.87 21.12 28.07
C ASP A 27 7.05 21.43 26.57
N VAL A 28 8.16 22.10 26.25
CA VAL A 28 8.52 22.60 24.91
C VAL A 28 9.21 21.56 24.01
N GLU A 29 9.55 20.40 24.55
CA GLU A 29 10.31 19.39 23.81
C GLU A 29 9.39 18.47 23.00
N GLY A 30 9.69 18.31 21.70
CA GLY A 30 9.03 17.32 20.84
C GLY A 30 8.81 17.72 19.37
N THR A 31 7.99 16.89 18.73
CA THR A 31 7.51 17.04 17.34
C THR A 31 6.30 18.00 17.31
N VAL A 32 5.95 18.53 16.13
CA VAL A 32 4.80 19.45 15.98
C VAL A 32 3.50 18.83 16.51
N ASP A 33 3.27 17.56 16.23
CA ASP A 33 2.04 16.88 16.63
C ASP A 33 1.96 16.68 18.15
N THR A 34 3.08 16.41 18.83
CA THR A 34 3.11 16.28 20.30
C THR A 34 2.87 17.62 21.00
N LEU A 35 3.28 18.74 20.38
CA LEU A 35 3.00 20.07 20.92
C LEU A 35 1.53 20.45 20.71
N ARG A 36 0.93 20.05 19.57
CA ARG A 36 -0.50 20.29 19.30
C ARG A 36 -1.40 19.53 20.26
N THR A 37 -1.13 18.25 20.51
CA THR A 37 -1.95 17.44 21.43
C THR A 37 -1.92 18.02 22.84
N ARG A 38 -0.73 18.35 23.36
CA ARG A 38 -0.58 18.97 24.69
C ARG A 38 -1.30 20.31 24.81
N LEU A 39 -1.18 21.16 23.78
CA LEU A 39 -1.84 22.46 23.78
C LEU A 39 -3.37 22.33 23.73
N LEU A 40 -3.90 21.39 22.93
CA LEU A 40 -5.33 21.10 22.84
C LEU A 40 -5.88 20.51 24.15
N GLU A 41 -5.15 19.59 24.79
CA GLU A 41 -5.54 19.00 26.08
C GLU A 41 -5.65 20.08 27.18
N ASN A 42 -4.77 21.08 27.19
CA ASN A 42 -4.83 22.20 28.13
C ASN A 42 -5.94 23.22 27.81
N ILE A 43 -6.36 23.31 26.54
CA ILE A 43 -7.50 24.15 26.13
C ILE A 43 -8.82 23.48 26.52
N GLU A 44 -8.94 22.17 26.32
CA GLU A 44 -10.12 21.38 26.66
C GLU A 44 -10.28 21.20 28.18
N LYS A 45 -9.19 21.21 28.95
CA LYS A 45 -9.20 21.07 30.40
C LYS A 45 -8.80 22.39 31.08
N PRO A 46 -9.75 23.30 31.39
CA PRO A 46 -9.44 24.44 32.24
C PRO A 46 -9.01 23.96 33.64
N PRO A 47 -8.03 24.61 34.29
CA PRO A 47 -7.61 24.23 35.64
C PRO A 47 -8.72 24.50 36.65
N ALA A 48 -9.01 23.50 37.49
CA ALA A 48 -9.96 23.57 38.59
C ALA A 48 -9.24 23.32 39.93
N GLU A 49 -9.04 24.40 40.69
CA GLU A 49 -9.07 24.55 42.16
C GLU A 49 -9.63 25.99 42.34
N GLU A 50 -10.80 26.25 42.93
CA GLU A 50 -11.23 25.99 44.32
C GLU A 50 -12.76 25.73 44.45
N ALA A 51 -13.12 25.06 45.56
CA ALA A 51 -14.43 24.92 46.23
C ALA A 51 -15.38 23.75 45.85
N GLU A 52 -15.08 22.63 46.51
CA GLU A 52 -15.93 21.58 47.11
C GLU A 52 -17.48 21.61 46.97
N GLY A 53 -18.04 20.40 46.80
CA GLY A 53 -19.40 20.08 47.28
C GLY A 53 -20.09 18.91 46.57
N ALA A 54 -19.82 17.67 46.99
CA ALA A 54 -20.73 16.53 46.77
C ALA A 54 -21.94 16.63 47.75
N PRO A 55 -23.17 16.17 47.42
CA PRO A 55 -23.52 14.73 47.36
C PRO A 55 -24.53 14.37 46.22
N SER A 56 -24.44 13.19 45.60
CA SER A 56 -25.14 11.91 45.87
C SER A 56 -26.67 11.84 45.64
N ALA A 57 -27.03 10.93 44.71
CA ALA A 57 -28.27 10.14 44.56
C ALA A 57 -29.56 10.73 43.94
N ALA A 58 -30.04 10.05 42.88
CA ALA A 58 -31.43 9.62 42.57
C ALA A 58 -31.94 9.95 41.14
N GLU A 59 -32.20 8.91 40.34
CA GLU A 59 -33.34 8.85 39.38
C GLU A 59 -34.65 8.73 40.20
N PRO A 60 -35.89 9.05 39.70
CA PRO A 60 -36.35 8.86 38.30
C PRO A 60 -37.45 9.83 37.71
N ALA A 61 -37.65 9.69 36.39
CA ALA A 61 -38.91 9.71 35.60
C ALA A 61 -39.74 10.99 35.25
N LYS A 62 -40.24 10.96 33.99
CA LYS A 62 -41.34 11.66 33.27
C LYS A 62 -41.10 13.12 32.81
N ALA A 63 -41.70 13.67 31.75
CA ALA A 63 -42.31 13.29 30.45
C ALA A 63 -43.06 14.56 29.97
N GLU A 64 -43.21 14.76 28.65
CA GLU A 64 -44.04 15.79 27.95
C GLU A 64 -43.45 17.22 27.94
N GLU A 65 -43.46 18.05 26.88
CA GLU A 65 -44.30 18.15 25.67
C GLU A 65 -43.58 19.07 24.62
N GLU A 66 -43.76 18.83 23.30
CA GLU A 66 -43.45 19.77 22.21
C GLU A 66 -44.54 20.86 22.10
N PRO A 67 -44.30 22.02 21.43
CA PRO A 67 -44.82 22.13 20.06
C PRO A 67 -44.02 23.02 19.06
N GLU A 68 -43.98 22.51 17.82
CA GLU A 68 -44.34 23.11 16.51
C GLU A 68 -43.52 24.25 15.84
N GLU A 69 -43.18 23.97 14.56
CA GLU A 69 -42.48 24.80 13.57
C GLU A 69 -43.29 26.02 13.08
N PRO A 70 -42.66 26.94 12.32
CA PRO A 70 -42.99 26.94 10.89
C PRO A 70 -41.79 27.14 9.93
N GLN A 71 -41.87 26.48 8.78
CA GLN A 71 -41.03 26.67 7.60
C GLN A 71 -41.33 28.00 6.89
N PRO A 72 -40.40 28.50 6.04
CA PRO A 72 -40.82 28.87 4.69
C PRO A 72 -39.91 28.33 3.59
N GLU A 73 -40.56 28.06 2.45
CA GLU A 73 -40.10 27.47 1.19
C GLU A 73 -39.06 28.30 0.41
N GLU A 74 -38.19 27.54 -0.27
CA GLU A 74 -37.65 27.67 -1.64
C GLU A 74 -37.32 29.04 -2.26
N ALA A 75 -36.01 29.20 -2.57
CA ALA A 75 -35.55 29.88 -3.78
C ALA A 75 -34.21 29.27 -4.24
N GLU A 76 -34.25 28.50 -5.33
CA GLU A 76 -33.10 27.98 -6.08
C GLU A 76 -32.20 29.12 -6.62
N PRO A 77 -30.88 28.88 -6.72
CA PRO A 77 -30.34 28.59 -8.04
C PRO A 77 -29.57 27.27 -8.10
N GLU A 78 -30.28 26.21 -8.51
CA GLU A 78 -29.73 25.02 -9.14
C GLU A 78 -29.23 25.39 -10.55
N ALA A 79 -27.96 25.78 -10.66
CA ALA A 79 -27.30 25.90 -11.99
C ALA A 79 -25.77 25.84 -11.95
N GLU A 80 -25.13 25.93 -10.77
CA GLU A 80 -23.67 25.92 -10.67
C GLU A 80 -23.12 24.73 -9.85
N GLU A 81 -23.96 23.99 -9.12
CA GLU A 81 -23.53 22.81 -8.34
C GLU A 81 -23.72 21.46 -9.06
N GLU A 82 -24.49 21.40 -10.15
CA GLU A 82 -24.67 20.16 -10.91
C GLU A 82 -23.52 19.85 -11.89
N GLU A 83 -22.70 20.84 -12.26
CA GLU A 83 -21.52 20.59 -13.12
C GLU A 83 -20.29 20.06 -12.34
N GLU A 84 -20.22 20.25 -11.01
CA GLU A 84 -19.10 19.70 -10.21
C GLU A 84 -19.41 18.35 -9.55
N ALA A 85 -20.66 17.86 -9.63
CA ALA A 85 -21.05 16.49 -9.30
C ALA A 85 -20.86 15.49 -10.47
N GLY A 86 -20.38 15.98 -11.62
CA GLY A 86 -20.23 15.21 -12.87
C GLY A 86 -18.80 14.73 -13.17
N ARG A 87 -17.81 14.95 -12.30
CA ARG A 87 -16.46 14.42 -12.53
C ARG A 87 -16.37 12.99 -12.01
N LYS A 88 -16.87 12.04 -12.81
CA LYS A 88 -16.48 10.62 -12.69
C LYS A 88 -14.97 10.57 -12.52
N THR A 89 -14.50 10.17 -11.35
CA THR A 89 -13.09 9.81 -11.15
C THR A 89 -12.87 8.51 -11.94
N GLU A 90 -12.64 8.66 -13.25
CA GLU A 90 -12.20 7.58 -14.13
C GLU A 90 -10.83 7.11 -13.63
N GLY A 91 -10.86 6.11 -12.74
CA GLY A 91 -9.64 5.57 -12.15
C GLY A 91 -9.71 5.27 -10.65
N ALA A 92 -10.86 4.90 -10.09
CA ALA A 92 -10.89 4.28 -8.77
C ALA A 92 -10.01 3.01 -8.79
N HIS A 93 -8.79 3.10 -8.24
CA HIS A 93 -7.84 1.98 -8.21
C HIS A 93 -8.40 0.86 -7.33
N ALA A 94 -9.05 -0.12 -7.95
CA ALA A 94 -9.53 -1.31 -7.25
C ALA A 94 -8.35 -2.04 -6.60
N PRO A 95 -8.37 -2.26 -5.26
CA PRO A 95 -7.27 -2.91 -4.57
C PRO A 95 -7.10 -4.35 -5.07
N LYS A 96 -5.93 -4.63 -5.64
CA LYS A 96 -5.63 -5.97 -6.17
C LYS A 96 -5.60 -6.99 -5.02
N ALA A 97 -6.28 -8.13 -5.19
CA ALA A 97 -6.29 -9.22 -4.22
C ALA A 97 -4.87 -9.62 -3.80
N LYS A 98 -4.63 -9.72 -2.49
CA LYS A 98 -3.35 -10.15 -1.89
C LYS A 98 -3.47 -11.60 -1.41
N PRO A 99 -2.40 -12.41 -1.52
CA PRO A 99 -2.42 -13.79 -1.03
C PRO A 99 -2.43 -13.84 0.50
N LYS A 100 -3.00 -14.91 1.04
CA LYS A 100 -2.82 -15.27 2.46
C LYS A 100 -1.55 -16.10 2.58
N LEU A 101 -0.49 -15.52 3.16
CA LEU A 101 0.83 -16.15 3.27
C LEU A 101 1.18 -16.45 4.72
N ASP A 102 1.87 -17.56 4.93
CA ASP A 102 2.55 -17.87 6.20
C ASP A 102 3.66 -16.83 6.47
N PRO A 103 3.81 -16.30 7.70
CA PRO A 103 4.88 -15.36 8.06
C PRO A 103 6.27 -15.79 7.61
N LYS A 104 6.61 -17.09 7.64
CA LYS A 104 7.92 -17.58 7.18
C LYS A 104 8.12 -17.34 5.68
N VAL A 105 7.08 -17.58 4.88
CA VAL A 105 7.11 -17.34 3.43
C VAL A 105 7.20 -15.85 3.12
N ALA A 106 6.47 -15.02 3.87
CA ALA A 106 6.53 -13.56 3.72
C ALA A 106 7.94 -13.00 4.02
N GLN A 107 8.59 -13.49 5.09
CA GLN A 107 9.98 -13.14 5.40
C GLN A 107 10.93 -13.63 4.30
N ALA A 108 10.75 -14.86 3.81
CA ALA A 108 11.56 -15.41 2.73
C ALA A 108 11.43 -14.60 1.42
N LEU A 109 10.25 -14.04 1.12
CA LEU A 109 10.03 -13.14 -0.01
C LEU A 109 10.80 -11.82 0.14
N LYS A 110 10.81 -11.24 1.35
CA LYS A 110 11.61 -10.04 1.66
C LYS A 110 13.10 -10.32 1.47
N LEU A 111 13.59 -11.43 2.03
CA LEU A 111 14.98 -11.86 1.86
C LEU A 111 15.34 -12.11 0.40
N ARG A 112 14.45 -12.74 -0.37
CA ARG A 112 14.63 -12.93 -1.82
C ARG A 112 14.82 -11.60 -2.54
N ARG A 113 14.05 -10.56 -2.21
CA ARG A 113 14.19 -9.23 -2.82
C ARG A 113 15.56 -8.62 -2.53
N VAL A 114 16.04 -8.73 -1.29
CA VAL A 114 17.38 -8.24 -0.89
C VAL A 114 18.50 -9.01 -1.58
N ILE A 115 18.39 -10.34 -1.68
CA ILE A 115 19.38 -11.15 -2.40
C ILE A 115 19.37 -10.82 -3.90
N ALA A 116 18.17 -10.65 -4.48
CA ALA A 116 18.03 -10.33 -5.90
C ALA A 116 18.63 -8.96 -6.26
N SER A 117 18.52 -7.95 -5.39
CA SER A 117 19.11 -6.63 -5.64
C SER A 117 20.64 -6.63 -5.64
N ARG A 118 21.26 -7.55 -4.87
CA ARG A 118 22.72 -7.72 -4.82
C ARG A 118 23.26 -8.62 -5.93
N ARG A 119 22.40 -9.41 -6.57
CA ARG A 119 22.80 -10.42 -7.53
C ARG A 119 23.12 -9.79 -8.89
N PRO A 120 24.26 -10.10 -9.51
CA PRO A 120 24.56 -9.62 -10.86
C PRO A 120 23.58 -10.22 -11.88
N ALA A 121 23.41 -9.55 -13.02
CA ALA A 121 22.49 -9.98 -14.08
C ALA A 121 22.93 -11.28 -14.81
N PHE A 122 24.17 -11.75 -14.57
CA PHE A 122 24.76 -12.92 -15.23
C PHE A 122 24.66 -12.87 -16.75
N ARG A 123 25.38 -11.94 -17.36
CA ARG A 123 25.46 -11.81 -18.82
C ARG A 123 26.68 -12.54 -19.39
N HIS A 124 26.65 -12.87 -20.68
CA HIS A 124 27.79 -13.44 -21.39
C HIS A 124 29.05 -12.58 -21.26
N GLN A 125 30.24 -13.19 -21.27
CA GLN A 125 31.49 -12.42 -21.30
C GLN A 125 31.50 -11.50 -22.53
N GLU A 126 31.78 -10.21 -22.33
CA GLU A 126 31.89 -9.21 -23.41
C GLU A 126 30.62 -9.03 -24.26
N TRP A 127 29.45 -9.36 -23.72
CA TRP A 127 28.13 -9.14 -24.35
C TRP A 127 27.94 -7.71 -24.87
N PHE A 128 28.51 -6.72 -24.16
CA PHE A 128 28.40 -5.29 -24.51
C PHE A 128 29.38 -4.86 -25.61
N ARG A 129 30.42 -5.64 -25.89
CA ARG A 129 31.47 -5.28 -26.86
C ARG A 129 31.13 -5.69 -28.28
N TYR A 130 30.44 -6.82 -28.45
CA TYR A 130 30.15 -7.39 -29.76
C TYR A 130 28.67 -7.74 -29.87
N GLN A 131 27.97 -7.19 -30.87
CA GLN A 131 26.55 -7.48 -31.10
C GLN A 131 26.26 -8.97 -31.36
N ARG A 132 27.21 -9.69 -31.99
CA ARG A 132 27.12 -11.15 -32.19
C ARG A 132 27.10 -11.94 -30.87
N LEU A 133 27.60 -11.36 -29.77
CA LEU A 133 27.55 -11.94 -28.45
C LEU A 133 26.27 -11.47 -27.75
N GLY A 134 25.27 -12.33 -27.66
CA GLY A 134 24.04 -12.02 -26.92
C GLY A 134 24.24 -11.94 -25.41
N GLU A 135 23.19 -11.51 -24.69
CA GLU A 135 23.22 -11.40 -23.22
C GLU A 135 23.17 -12.74 -22.48
N LYS A 136 22.78 -13.82 -23.17
CA LYS A 136 22.58 -15.15 -22.57
C LYS A 136 23.88 -15.68 -21.97
N TRP A 137 23.87 -15.97 -20.66
CA TRP A 137 25.02 -16.54 -19.94
C TRP A 137 25.61 -17.76 -20.66
N ARG A 138 26.95 -17.77 -20.78
CA ARG A 138 27.74 -18.97 -21.12
C ARG A 138 28.92 -19.03 -20.17
N ASN A 139 29.30 -20.25 -19.79
CA ASN A 139 30.46 -20.47 -18.94
C ASN A 139 31.74 -20.04 -19.68
N PRO A 140 32.53 -19.08 -19.16
CA PRO A 140 33.77 -18.67 -19.80
C PRO A 140 34.80 -19.80 -19.75
N LYS A 141 35.28 -20.23 -20.92
CA LYS A 141 36.20 -21.38 -21.03
C LYS A 141 37.68 -20.97 -21.13
N GLY A 142 37.97 -19.78 -21.65
CA GLY A 142 39.34 -19.35 -21.91
C GLY A 142 40.19 -19.26 -20.65
N MET A 143 41.43 -19.77 -20.69
CA MET A 143 42.36 -19.74 -19.55
C MET A 143 42.72 -18.31 -19.13
N HIS A 144 42.75 -17.37 -20.08
CA HIS A 144 43.04 -15.96 -19.82
C HIS A 144 41.78 -15.14 -19.49
N SER A 145 40.60 -15.76 -19.47
CA SER A 145 39.37 -15.05 -19.11
C SER A 145 39.45 -14.59 -17.66
N LYS A 146 39.27 -13.28 -17.47
CA LYS A 146 39.29 -12.63 -16.15
C LYS A 146 38.05 -12.99 -15.34
N ILE A 147 36.94 -13.32 -15.99
CA ILE A 147 35.72 -13.83 -15.35
C ILE A 147 35.97 -15.27 -14.86
N HIS A 148 36.53 -16.14 -15.70
CA HIS A 148 36.89 -17.52 -15.32
C HIS A 148 37.87 -17.54 -14.14
N ARG A 149 38.85 -16.63 -14.15
CA ARG A 149 39.83 -16.48 -13.06
C ARG A 149 39.32 -15.68 -11.86
N HIS A 150 38.04 -15.32 -11.80
CA HIS A 150 37.40 -14.64 -10.65
C HIS A 150 38.08 -13.32 -10.22
N PHE A 151 38.51 -12.49 -11.17
CA PHE A 151 39.06 -11.17 -10.83
C PHE A 151 37.96 -10.24 -10.28
N GLY A 152 38.22 -9.55 -9.16
CA GLY A 152 37.20 -8.78 -8.42
C GLY A 152 36.56 -7.60 -9.17
N TYR A 153 37.22 -7.05 -10.18
CA TYR A 153 36.64 -5.99 -11.03
C TYR A 153 35.69 -6.53 -12.12
N ARG A 154 35.54 -7.86 -12.23
CA ARG A 154 34.62 -8.52 -13.14
C ARG A 154 33.49 -9.18 -12.35
N PRO A 155 32.28 -9.29 -12.93
CA PRO A 155 31.20 -10.05 -12.30
C PRO A 155 31.61 -11.50 -12.07
N ASN A 156 31.22 -12.05 -10.93
CA ASN A 156 31.45 -13.46 -10.60
C ASN A 156 30.62 -14.40 -11.48
N VAL A 157 31.15 -15.61 -11.67
CA VAL A 157 30.46 -16.73 -12.32
C VAL A 157 29.26 -17.18 -11.48
N PRO A 158 28.13 -17.59 -12.09
CA PRO A 158 27.01 -18.18 -11.39
C PRO A 158 27.45 -19.41 -10.58
N SER A 159 27.05 -19.43 -9.32
CA SER A 159 27.31 -20.52 -8.37
C SER A 159 26.06 -20.83 -7.55
N ILE A 160 26.06 -21.95 -6.84
CA ILE A 160 24.93 -22.40 -6.00
C ILE A 160 24.60 -21.37 -4.91
N GLY A 161 25.58 -20.59 -4.44
CA GLY A 161 25.40 -19.56 -3.41
C GLY A 161 24.50 -18.39 -3.82
N TYR A 162 24.29 -18.16 -5.11
CA TYR A 162 23.37 -17.11 -5.61
C TYR A 162 21.90 -17.51 -5.60
N ARG A 163 21.59 -18.71 -5.12
CA ARG A 163 20.24 -19.24 -5.08
C ARG A 163 19.46 -18.58 -3.93
N GLY A 164 18.25 -18.11 -4.22
CA GLY A 164 17.36 -17.53 -3.21
C GLY A 164 16.70 -18.58 -2.29
N PRO A 165 16.02 -18.15 -1.21
CA PRO A 165 15.36 -19.03 -0.24
C PRO A 165 14.43 -20.04 -0.92
N LYS A 166 14.43 -21.31 -0.46
CA LYS A 166 13.63 -22.39 -1.07
C LYS A 166 12.13 -22.08 -1.01
N ALA A 167 11.64 -21.60 0.12
CA ALA A 167 10.22 -21.30 0.35
C ALA A 167 9.66 -20.22 -0.59
N ALA A 168 10.47 -19.23 -0.98
CA ALA A 168 10.04 -18.12 -1.83
C ALA A 168 10.42 -18.29 -3.30
N ARG A 169 11.01 -19.42 -3.69
CA ARG A 169 11.49 -19.66 -5.05
C ARG A 169 10.30 -19.99 -5.96
N GLY A 170 10.22 -19.33 -7.11
CA GLY A 170 9.14 -19.54 -8.08
C GLY A 170 7.83 -18.80 -7.78
N LEU A 171 7.73 -18.10 -6.64
CA LEU A 171 6.59 -17.22 -6.36
C LEU A 171 6.67 -15.92 -7.18
N HIS A 172 5.52 -15.36 -7.53
CA HIS A 172 5.40 -14.02 -8.11
C HIS A 172 5.86 -12.97 -7.07
N PRO A 173 6.33 -11.77 -7.46
CA PRO A 173 6.68 -10.71 -6.50
C PRO A 173 5.56 -10.31 -5.54
N SER A 174 4.29 -10.49 -5.95
CA SER A 174 3.14 -10.30 -5.05
C SER A 174 2.94 -11.43 -4.03
N GLY A 175 3.68 -12.53 -4.17
CA GLY A 175 3.64 -13.70 -3.29
C GLY A 175 2.74 -14.85 -3.76
N PHE A 176 1.98 -14.69 -4.84
CA PHE A 176 1.20 -15.79 -5.41
C PHE A 176 2.08 -16.85 -6.06
N ARG A 177 1.65 -18.12 -6.03
CA ARG A 177 2.18 -19.14 -6.92
C ARG A 177 1.49 -19.00 -8.28
N GLU A 178 2.28 -18.89 -9.35
CA GLU A 178 1.73 -18.76 -10.69
C GLU A 178 1.26 -20.11 -11.22
N VAL A 179 0.05 -20.14 -11.79
CA VAL A 179 -0.49 -21.27 -12.54
C VAL A 179 -0.72 -20.80 -13.97
N LEU A 180 -0.15 -21.53 -14.93
CA LEU A 180 -0.38 -21.27 -16.35
C LEU A 180 -1.73 -21.85 -16.75
N VAL A 181 -2.60 -21.03 -17.36
CA VAL A 181 -3.97 -21.40 -17.73
C VAL A 181 -4.19 -21.24 -19.23
N HIS A 182 -4.78 -22.27 -19.84
CA HIS A 182 -5.11 -22.34 -21.26
C HIS A 182 -6.63 -22.33 -21.53
N ASN A 183 -7.42 -22.84 -20.59
CA ASN A 183 -8.87 -23.02 -20.74
C ASN A 183 -9.62 -22.76 -19.42
N LEU A 184 -10.96 -22.79 -19.48
CA LEU A 184 -11.83 -22.54 -18.32
C LEU A 184 -11.75 -23.65 -17.25
N ARG A 185 -11.54 -24.90 -17.65
CA ARG A 185 -11.48 -26.05 -16.74
C ARG A 185 -10.29 -25.96 -15.79
N GLU A 186 -9.16 -25.49 -16.31
CA GLU A 186 -7.94 -25.26 -15.53
C GLU A 186 -8.11 -24.19 -14.44
N LEU A 187 -9.16 -23.36 -14.48
CA LEU A 187 -9.46 -22.40 -13.41
C LEU A 187 -10.10 -23.06 -12.17
N GLU A 188 -10.69 -24.25 -12.31
CA GLU A 188 -11.40 -24.93 -11.21
C GLU A 188 -10.44 -25.48 -10.15
N GLY A 189 -9.23 -25.88 -10.55
CA GLY A 189 -8.22 -26.42 -9.64
C GLY A 189 -7.35 -25.38 -8.92
N ILE A 190 -7.66 -24.09 -9.05
CA ILE A 190 -6.81 -23.00 -8.54
C ILE A 190 -7.36 -22.45 -7.23
N ASP A 191 -6.53 -22.46 -6.18
CA ASP A 191 -6.84 -21.84 -4.89
C ASP A 191 -6.65 -20.31 -4.94
N PRO A 192 -7.71 -19.47 -4.84
CA PRO A 192 -7.59 -18.02 -5.01
C PRO A 192 -6.72 -17.33 -3.94
N LYS A 193 -6.57 -17.98 -2.77
CA LYS A 193 -5.82 -17.44 -1.63
C LYS A 193 -4.30 -17.57 -1.78
N VAL A 194 -3.83 -18.57 -2.53
CA VAL A 194 -2.41 -18.95 -2.62
C VAL A 194 -1.89 -18.82 -4.05
N GLN A 195 -2.75 -19.06 -5.03
CA GLN A 195 -2.38 -19.16 -6.44
C GLN A 195 -3.00 -18.02 -7.24
N ALA A 196 -2.32 -17.63 -8.32
CA ALA A 196 -2.81 -16.67 -9.31
C ALA A 196 -2.70 -17.26 -10.70
N ALA A 197 -3.68 -16.94 -11.54
CA ALA A 197 -3.72 -17.41 -12.92
C ALA A 197 -2.88 -16.51 -13.83
N ARG A 198 -2.09 -17.13 -14.71
CA ARG A 198 -1.43 -16.49 -15.84
C ARG A 198 -1.97 -17.12 -17.12
N ILE A 199 -2.67 -16.34 -17.93
CA ILE A 199 -3.24 -16.85 -19.17
C ILE A 199 -2.11 -17.01 -20.20
N ALA A 200 -2.01 -18.18 -20.83
CA ALA A 200 -0.99 -18.44 -21.84
C ALA A 200 -1.08 -17.48 -23.04
N GLY A 201 0.05 -17.22 -23.69
CA GLY A 201 0.13 -16.31 -24.84
C GLY A 201 -0.59 -16.83 -26.08
N THR A 202 -0.81 -18.15 -26.18
CA THR A 202 -1.49 -18.82 -27.29
C THR A 202 -3.02 -18.71 -27.24
N VAL A 203 -3.59 -18.26 -26.11
CA VAL A 203 -5.04 -18.10 -25.95
C VAL A 203 -5.48 -16.82 -26.65
N GLY A 204 -6.34 -16.95 -27.66
CA GLY A 204 -6.90 -15.83 -28.42
C GLY A 204 -7.87 -14.97 -27.60
N THR A 205 -8.06 -13.72 -28.02
CA THR A 205 -8.79 -12.67 -27.26
C THR A 205 -10.15 -13.13 -26.75
N ARG A 206 -10.99 -13.71 -27.61
CA ARG A 206 -12.33 -14.21 -27.22
C ARG A 206 -12.28 -15.14 -25.99
N LYS A 207 -11.44 -16.18 -26.03
CA LYS A 207 -11.27 -17.12 -24.90
C LYS A 207 -10.65 -16.43 -23.68
N ARG A 208 -9.77 -15.44 -23.87
CA ARG A 208 -9.20 -14.68 -22.75
C ARG A 208 -10.26 -13.89 -22.00
N LEU A 209 -11.27 -13.36 -22.68
CA LEU A 209 -12.37 -12.62 -22.05
C LEU A 209 -13.23 -13.56 -21.22
N GLU A 210 -13.60 -14.71 -21.80
CA GLU A 210 -14.31 -15.79 -21.09
C GLU A 210 -13.55 -16.23 -19.83
N ILE A 211 -12.24 -16.47 -19.93
CA ILE A 211 -11.37 -16.87 -18.80
C ILE A 211 -11.30 -15.75 -17.75
N GLN A 212 -11.24 -14.48 -18.16
CA GLN A 212 -11.18 -13.35 -17.24
C GLN A 212 -12.49 -13.17 -16.48
N ALA A 213 -13.64 -13.29 -17.15
CA ALA A 213 -14.95 -13.24 -16.52
C ALA A 213 -15.10 -14.36 -15.50
N ALA A 214 -14.83 -15.62 -15.90
CA ALA A 214 -14.90 -16.77 -15.00
C ALA A 214 -13.90 -16.69 -13.83
N ALA A 215 -12.72 -16.10 -14.05
CA ALA A 215 -11.75 -15.88 -12.98
C ALA A 215 -12.22 -14.80 -11.99
N ALA A 216 -12.88 -13.74 -12.48
CA ALA A 216 -13.43 -12.69 -11.63
C ALA A 216 -14.56 -13.23 -10.73
N GLU A 217 -15.46 -14.04 -11.29
CA GLU A 217 -16.52 -14.74 -10.54
C GLU A 217 -15.94 -15.62 -9.41
N LYS A 218 -14.85 -16.35 -9.70
CA LYS A 218 -14.16 -17.19 -8.72
C LYS A 218 -13.22 -16.42 -7.77
N GLY A 219 -13.07 -15.11 -7.96
CA GLY A 219 -12.14 -14.28 -7.18
C GLY A 219 -10.66 -14.61 -7.41
N ILE A 220 -10.31 -15.27 -8.51
CA ILE A 220 -8.94 -15.62 -8.88
C ILE A 220 -8.25 -14.41 -9.51
N ARG A 221 -7.08 -14.05 -9.00
CA ARG A 221 -6.29 -12.97 -9.59
C ARG A 221 -5.63 -13.40 -10.90
N VAL A 222 -5.97 -12.73 -12.00
CA VAL A 222 -5.28 -12.86 -13.29
C VAL A 222 -4.09 -11.89 -13.35
N LEU A 223 -2.88 -12.40 -13.61
CA LEU A 223 -1.65 -11.59 -13.62
C LEU A 223 -1.50 -10.73 -14.88
N ASN A 224 -1.94 -11.24 -16.02
CA ASN A 224 -1.87 -10.59 -17.35
C ASN A 224 -3.27 -10.29 -17.89
N ARG A 225 -4.04 -9.51 -17.10
CA ARG A 225 -5.36 -9.01 -17.47
C ARG A 225 -5.22 -8.06 -18.67
N ARG A 226 -6.17 -8.13 -19.61
CA ARG A 226 -6.31 -7.13 -20.68
C ARG A 226 -7.64 -6.42 -20.45
N GLU A 227 -7.62 -5.10 -20.50
CA GLU A 227 -8.84 -4.31 -20.50
C GLU A 227 -9.41 -4.33 -21.92
N GLU A 228 -10.74 -4.34 -22.01
CA GLU A 228 -11.45 -4.13 -23.27
C GLU A 228 -11.47 -2.62 -23.50
N GLU A 229 -10.80 -2.17 -24.56
CA GLU A 229 -11.08 -0.88 -25.21
C GLU A 229 -11.96 -1.14 -26.42
#